data_AF-A0A5E6QTM4-F1
#
_entry.id   AF-A0A5E6QTM4-F1
#
_cell.length_a   1.000
_cell.length_b   1.000
_cell.length_c   1.000
_cell.angle_alpha   90.00
_cell.angle_beta   90.00
_cell.angle_gamma   90.00
#
_symmetry.space_group_name_H-M   'P 1'
#
loop_
_entity.id
_entity.type
_entity.pdbx_description
1 polymer ?
#
loop_
_entity_poly.entity_id
_entity_poly.type
_entity_poly.pdbx_seq_one_letter_code
_entity_poly.pdbx_strand_id
1 'polypeptide(L)'
;MSSFLQFGYLGLLGLVIYLGYRIVVKDSARPFSQVIILILIFVIISVGGGGVGYLWASKELEAANAKKSTIATVMEQVKSLQEMHIKDMEPLQSALSDASKNLTRSYSDDLRKQYREDIISLNEVIRSRDEAFASQISALQKLFLEKS
;
A
#
# COMPACT_ATOMS: atom_id res chain seq x y z
N MET A 1 -16.37 6.86 2.05
CA MET A 1 -16.97 5.90 1.10
C MET A 1 -17.97 4.93 1.77
N SER A 2 -17.88 4.64 3.08
CA SER A 2 -18.83 3.77 3.79
C SER A 2 -20.26 4.30 3.88
N SER A 3 -20.45 5.63 3.80
CA SER A 3 -21.76 6.26 3.98
C SER A 3 -22.75 5.88 2.88
N PHE A 4 -22.31 5.70 1.63
CA PHE A 4 -23.23 5.41 0.51
C PHE A 4 -23.84 4.01 0.61
N LEU A 5 -23.08 3.00 1.04
CA LEU A 5 -23.62 1.65 1.33
C LEU A 5 -24.56 1.67 2.55
N GLN A 6 -24.24 2.44 3.58
CA GLN A 6 -25.14 2.64 4.74
C GLN A 6 -26.47 3.26 4.31
N PHE A 7 -26.45 4.29 3.46
CA PHE A 7 -27.67 4.92 2.94
C PHE A 7 -28.47 3.99 2.03
N GLY A 8 -27.81 3.17 1.21
CA GLY A 8 -28.47 2.14 0.39
C GLY A 8 -29.21 1.10 1.24
N TYR A 9 -28.57 0.60 2.30
CA TYR A 9 -29.19 -0.36 3.21
C TYR A 9 -30.31 0.26 4.04
N LEU A 10 -30.13 1.49 4.55
CA LEU A 10 -31.18 2.22 5.26
C LEU A 10 -32.40 2.50 4.37
N GLY A 11 -32.18 2.84 3.09
CA GLY A 11 -33.26 3.07 2.13
C GLY A 11 -34.06 1.79 1.85
N LEU A 12 -33.38 0.65 1.71
CA LEU A 12 -33.99 -0.65 1.50
C LEU A 12 -34.78 -1.10 2.75
N LEU A 13 -34.22 -0.88 3.93
CA LEU A 13 -34.84 -1.20 5.21
C LEU A 13 -36.06 -0.29 5.48
N GLY A 14 -35.97 1.00 5.15
CA GLY A 14 -37.10 1.94 5.19
C GLY A 14 -38.22 1.57 4.22
N LEU A 15 -37.89 1.10 3.02
CA LEU A 15 -38.88 0.62 2.05
C LEU A 15 -39.61 -0.64 2.54
N VAL A 16 -38.88 -1.57 3.17
CA VAL A 16 -39.45 -2.80 3.77
C VAL A 16 -40.36 -2.45 4.95
N ILE A 17 -39.94 -1.56 5.84
CA ILE A 17 -40.78 -1.10 6.97
C ILE A 17 -42.04 -0.39 6.46
N TYR A 18 -41.91 0.50 5.47
CA TYR A 18 -43.04 1.23 4.89
C TYR A 18 -44.06 0.29 4.23
N LEU A 19 -43.58 -0.68 3.44
CA LEU A 19 -44.43 -1.69 2.80
C LEU A 19 -45.09 -2.59 3.85
N GLY A 20 -44.34 -3.05 4.87
CA GLY A 20 -44.87 -3.85 5.97
C GLY A 20 -45.96 -3.13 6.77
N TYR A 21 -45.73 -1.86 7.12
CA TYR A 21 -46.72 -1.03 7.81
C TYR A 21 -47.99 -0.82 6.98
N ARG A 22 -47.84 -0.53 5.69
CA ARG A 22 -48.99 -0.33 4.78
C ARG A 22 -49.87 -1.58 4.66
N ILE A 23 -49.27 -2.77 4.69
CA ILE A 23 -49.98 -4.05 4.58
C ILE A 23 -50.72 -4.41 5.87
N VAL A 24 -50.06 -4.27 7.02
CA VAL A 24 -50.62 -4.68 8.33
C VAL A 24 -51.72 -3.73 8.80
N VAL A 25 -51.59 -2.43 8.56
CA VAL A 25 -52.47 -1.41 9.16
C VAL A 25 -53.58 -0.96 8.23
N LYS A 26 -53.39 -0.99 6.91
CA LYS A 26 -54.27 -0.24 5.99
C LYS A 26 -55.25 -1.08 5.16
N ASP A 27 -55.04 -2.39 4.98
CA ASP A 27 -55.91 -3.23 4.14
C ASP A 27 -56.01 -4.67 4.68
N SER A 28 -56.97 -4.91 5.60
CA SER A 28 -57.23 -6.22 6.22
C SER A 28 -57.89 -7.25 5.28
N ALA A 29 -58.21 -6.88 4.04
CA ALA A 29 -58.92 -7.74 3.08
C ALA A 29 -58.29 -7.60 1.69
N ARG A 30 -57.23 -8.37 1.40
CA ARG A 30 -56.64 -8.42 0.06
C ARG A 30 -56.47 -9.85 -0.45
N PRO A 31 -56.74 -10.10 -1.75
CA PRO A 31 -56.64 -11.42 -2.37
C PRO A 31 -55.17 -11.84 -2.48
N PHE A 32 -54.93 -13.14 -2.30
CA PHE A 32 -53.64 -13.86 -2.36
C PHE A 32 -52.67 -13.35 -3.47
N SER A 33 -53.22 -12.89 -4.60
CA SER A 33 -52.50 -12.30 -5.73
C SER A 33 -51.61 -11.09 -5.35
N GLN A 34 -52.03 -10.23 -4.42
CA GLN A 34 -51.23 -9.05 -4.04
C GLN A 34 -50.07 -9.39 -3.09
N VAL A 35 -50.19 -10.47 -2.31
CA VAL A 35 -49.09 -11.00 -1.49
C VAL A 35 -48.00 -11.61 -2.39
N ILE A 36 -48.41 -12.33 -3.45
CA ILE A 36 -47.48 -12.91 -4.44
C ILE A 36 -46.66 -11.81 -5.13
N ILE A 37 -47.30 -10.72 -5.58
CA ILE A 37 -46.62 -9.60 -6.24
C ILE A 37 -45.54 -8.99 -5.34
N LEU A 38 -45.83 -8.85 -4.05
CA LEU A 38 -44.89 -8.31 -3.06
C LEU A 38 -43.69 -9.23 -2.82
N ILE A 39 -43.93 -10.53 -2.69
CA ILE A 39 -42.85 -11.53 -2.57
C ILE A 39 -41.98 -11.51 -3.82
N LEU A 40 -42.59 -11.41 -5.00
CA LEU A 40 -41.86 -11.39 -6.27
C LEU A 40 -40.96 -10.16 -6.40
N ILE A 41 -41.45 -8.98 -6.00
CA ILE A 41 -40.64 -7.75 -5.92
C ILE A 41 -39.50 -7.89 -4.90
N PHE A 42 -39.77 -8.48 -3.73
CA PHE A 42 -38.74 -8.71 -2.72
C PHE A 42 -37.64 -9.67 -3.19
N VAL A 43 -38.01 -10.74 -3.90
CA VAL A 43 -37.05 -11.68 -4.50
C VAL A 43 -36.22 -10.99 -5.56
N ILE A 44 -36.83 -10.19 -6.45
CA ILE A 44 -36.10 -9.43 -7.48
C ILE A 44 -35.10 -8.46 -6.84
N ILE A 45 -35.49 -7.74 -5.79
CA ILE A 45 -34.60 -6.82 -5.08
C ILE A 45 -33.50 -7.58 -4.33
N SER A 46 -33.80 -8.73 -3.72
CA SER A 46 -32.81 -9.53 -3.01
C SER A 46 -31.78 -10.16 -3.96
N VAL A 47 -32.23 -10.68 -5.11
CA VAL A 47 -31.34 -11.27 -6.13
C VAL A 47 -30.55 -10.18 -6.84
N GLY A 48 -31.20 -9.06 -7.22
CA GLY A 48 -30.53 -7.93 -7.86
C GLY A 48 -29.54 -7.22 -6.93
N GLY A 49 -29.96 -6.94 -5.70
CA GLY A 49 -29.11 -6.34 -4.66
C GLY A 49 -27.97 -7.27 -4.23
N GLY A 50 -28.24 -8.57 -4.09
CA GLY A 50 -27.21 -9.57 -3.80
C GLY A 50 -26.21 -9.74 -4.95
N GLY A 51 -26.67 -9.77 -6.20
CA GLY A 51 -25.81 -9.91 -7.37
C GLY A 51 -24.94 -8.67 -7.63
N VAL A 52 -25.53 -7.47 -7.54
CA VAL A 52 -24.77 -6.22 -7.65
C VAL A 52 -23.81 -6.06 -6.47
N GLY A 53 -24.24 -6.43 -5.26
CA GLY A 53 -23.38 -6.44 -4.07
C GLY A 53 -22.21 -7.40 -4.19
N TYR A 54 -22.42 -8.59 -4.76
CA TYR A 54 -21.35 -9.56 -5.02
C TYR A 54 -20.35 -9.06 -6.06
N LEU A 55 -20.83 -8.53 -7.20
CA LEU A 55 -19.96 -7.96 -8.23
C LEU A 55 -19.16 -6.76 -7.70
N TRP A 56 -19.77 -5.95 -6.84
CA TRP A 56 -19.11 -4.81 -6.22
C TRP A 56 -18.04 -5.26 -5.20
N ALA A 57 -18.38 -6.20 -4.31
CA ALA A 57 -17.43 -6.76 -3.35
C ALA A 57 -16.25 -7.45 -4.04
N SER A 58 -16.49 -8.14 -5.16
CA SER A 58 -15.43 -8.73 -5.99
C SER A 58 -14.47 -7.68 -6.54
N LYS A 59 -14.98 -6.55 -7.05
CA LYS A 59 -14.15 -5.44 -7.55
C LYS A 59 -13.37 -4.74 -6.45
N GLU A 60 -13.97 -4.58 -5.27
CA GLU A 60 -13.30 -3.99 -4.12
C GLU A 60 -12.19 -4.90 -3.58
N LEU A 61 -12.42 -6.22 -3.56
CA LEU A 61 -11.41 -7.22 -3.22
C LEU A 61 -10.24 -7.20 -4.20
N GLU A 62 -10.52 -7.09 -5.50
CA GLU A 62 -9.50 -6.99 -6.54
C GLU A 62 -8.65 -5.72 -6.40
N ALA A 63 -9.29 -4.58 -6.14
CA ALA A 63 -8.60 -3.31 -5.88
C ALA A 63 -7.73 -3.37 -4.60
N ALA A 64 -8.23 -3.99 -3.53
CA ALA A 64 -7.48 -4.17 -2.29
C ALA A 64 -6.26 -5.09 -2.48
N ASN A 65 -6.43 -6.19 -3.23
CA ASN A 65 -5.34 -7.10 -3.55
C ASN A 65 -4.28 -6.47 -4.45
N ALA A 66 -4.69 -5.64 -5.43
CA ALA A 66 -3.75 -4.90 -6.27
C ALA A 66 -2.90 -3.91 -5.45
N LYS A 67 -3.52 -3.20 -4.49
CA LYS A 67 -2.80 -2.32 -3.57
C LYS A 67 -1.82 -3.09 -2.69
N LYS A 68 -2.26 -4.22 -2.12
CA LYS A 68 -1.42 -5.07 -1.27
C LYS A 68 -0.23 -5.66 -2.04
N SER A 69 -0.45 -6.12 -3.27
CA SER A 69 0.62 -6.62 -4.15
C SER A 69 1.64 -5.54 -4.48
N THR A 70 1.17 -4.33 -4.78
CA THR A 70 2.06 -3.21 -5.12
C THR A 70 2.93 -2.81 -3.92
N ILE A 71 2.36 -2.76 -2.72
CA ILE A 71 3.11 -2.49 -1.48
C ILE A 71 4.16 -3.57 -1.22
N ALA A 72 3.80 -4.85 -1.39
CA ALA A 72 4.73 -5.96 -1.21
C ALA A 72 5.93 -5.87 -2.17
N THR A 73 5.68 -5.60 -3.46
CA THR A 73 6.75 -5.45 -4.46
C THR A 73 7.66 -4.27 -4.16
N VAL A 74 7.11 -3.12 -3.73
CA VAL A 74 7.93 -1.96 -3.36
C VAL A 74 8.77 -2.24 -2.13
N MET A 75 8.20 -2.91 -1.13
CA MET A 75 8.93 -3.28 0.08
C MET A 75 10.08 -4.26 -0.22
N GLU A 76 9.87 -5.19 -1.15
CA GLU A 76 10.90 -6.10 -1.66
C GLU A 76 12.00 -5.34 -2.42
N GLN A 77 11.64 -4.37 -3.26
CA GLN A 77 12.61 -3.52 -3.96
C GLN A 77 13.44 -2.67 -2.99
N VAL A 78 12.81 -2.08 -1.96
CA VAL A 78 13.53 -1.30 -0.93
C VAL A 78 14.51 -2.20 -0.17
N LYS A 79 14.08 -3.40 0.20
CA LYS A 79 14.95 -4.36 0.91
C LYS A 79 16.13 -4.78 0.04
N SER A 80 15.89 -5.12 -1.24
CA SER A 80 16.94 -5.45 -2.18
C SER A 80 17.94 -4.30 -2.36
N LEU A 81 17.45 -3.06 -2.43
CA LEU A 81 18.30 -1.88 -2.53
C LEU A 81 19.17 -1.70 -1.28
N GLN A 82 18.60 -1.90 -0.10
CA GLN A 82 19.34 -1.86 1.18
C GLN A 82 20.43 -2.93 1.23
N GLU A 83 20.13 -4.16 0.82
CA GLU A 83 21.10 -5.25 0.79
C GLU A 83 22.26 -4.96 -0.18
N MET A 84 21.95 -4.43 -1.38
CA MET A 84 22.98 -4.00 -2.33
C MET A 84 23.84 -2.86 -1.77
N HIS A 85 23.22 -1.86 -1.15
CA HIS A 85 23.95 -0.74 -0.56
C HIS A 85 24.90 -1.18 0.55
N ILE A 86 24.45 -2.07 1.46
CA ILE A 86 25.31 -2.63 2.51
C ILE A 86 26.50 -3.38 1.89
N LYS A 87 26.23 -4.23 0.90
CA LYS A 87 27.27 -5.02 0.22
C LYS A 87 28.28 -4.15 -0.51
N ASP A 88 27.84 -3.05 -1.12
CA ASP A 88 28.70 -2.11 -1.83
C ASP A 88 29.50 -1.21 -0.87
N MET A 89 28.96 -0.93 0.33
CA MET A 89 29.61 -0.09 1.34
C MET A 89 30.64 -0.82 2.18
N GLU A 90 30.43 -2.11 2.45
CA GLU A 90 31.34 -2.94 3.25
C GLU A 90 32.83 -2.85 2.80
N PRO A 91 33.18 -3.02 1.52
CA PRO A 91 34.57 -2.90 1.09
C PRO A 91 35.12 -1.47 1.22
N LEU A 92 34.30 -0.44 1.02
CA LEU A 92 34.70 0.96 1.17
C LEU A 92 34.98 1.32 2.63
N GLN A 93 34.13 0.87 3.54
CA GLN A 93 34.33 1.03 4.98
C GLN A 93 35.55 0.26 5.48
N SER A 94 35.79 -0.95 4.96
CA SER A 94 37.00 -1.71 5.25
C SER A 94 38.25 -0.97 4.77
N ALA A 95 38.26 -0.48 3.53
CA ALA A 95 39.38 0.28 2.97
C ALA A 95 39.66 1.56 3.77
N LEU A 96 38.61 2.28 4.20
CA LEU A 96 38.72 3.47 5.04
C LEU A 96 39.32 3.14 6.41
N SER A 97 38.86 2.05 7.03
CA SER A 97 39.37 1.56 8.31
C SER A 97 40.86 1.20 8.22
N ASP A 98 41.26 0.54 7.13
CA ASP A 98 42.64 0.13 6.91
C ASP A 98 43.54 1.34 6.60
N ALA A 99 43.09 2.29 5.77
CA ALA A 99 43.80 3.54 5.54
C ALA A 99 44.00 4.34 6.84
N SER A 100 42.97 4.39 7.70
CA SER A 100 43.04 5.05 9.02
C SER A 100 44.02 4.37 9.98
N LYS A 101 44.01 3.03 10.04
CA LYS A 101 44.99 2.25 10.82
C LYS A 101 46.41 2.46 10.31
N ASN A 102 46.60 2.45 8.99
CA ASN A 102 47.91 2.62 8.38
C ASN A 102 48.45 4.05 8.50
N LEU A 103 47.58 5.06 8.50
CA LEU A 103 47.93 6.43 8.85
C LEU A 103 48.44 6.55 10.29
N THR A 104 47.80 5.83 11.22
CA THR A 104 48.17 5.85 12.65
C THR A 104 49.47 5.10 12.91
N ARG A 105 49.74 4.03 12.14
CA ARG A 105 50.95 3.20 12.28
C ARG A 105 52.15 3.74 11.49
N SER A 106 51.94 4.59 10.49
CA SER A 106 53.04 5.11 9.66
C SER A 106 53.84 6.19 10.37
N TYR A 107 55.15 6.05 10.31
CA TYR A 107 56.12 7.03 10.82
C TYR A 107 56.68 7.96 9.72
N SER A 108 56.48 7.62 8.44
CA SER A 108 56.91 8.44 7.30
C SER A 108 55.85 9.50 6.96
N ASP A 109 56.27 10.76 6.86
CA ASP A 109 55.36 11.87 6.55
C ASP A 109 54.75 11.77 5.13
N ASP A 110 55.48 11.23 4.15
CA ASP A 110 54.95 10.99 2.80
C ASP A 110 53.84 9.93 2.80
N LEU A 111 54.05 8.81 3.51
CA LEU A 111 53.01 7.77 3.66
C LEU A 111 51.80 8.30 4.43
N ARG A 112 52.01 9.11 5.47
CA ARG A 112 50.91 9.72 6.22
C ARG A 112 50.13 10.71 5.36
N LYS A 113 50.79 11.44 4.47
CA LYS A 113 50.11 12.33 3.50
C LYS A 113 49.26 11.52 2.53
N GLN A 114 49.82 10.43 1.98
CA GLN A 114 49.09 9.53 1.09
C GLN A 114 47.85 8.92 1.76
N TYR A 115 47.97 8.36 2.97
CA TYR A 115 46.79 7.80 3.66
C TYR A 115 45.74 8.86 4.02
N ARG A 116 46.13 10.13 4.25
CA ARG A 116 45.16 11.22 4.44
C ARG A 116 44.39 11.50 3.15
N GLU A 117 45.07 11.55 2.01
CA GLU A 117 44.44 11.74 0.70
C GLU A 117 43.51 10.56 0.37
N ASP A 118 43.93 9.33 0.66
CA ASP A 118 43.11 8.12 0.49
C ASP A 118 41.84 8.16 1.36
N ILE A 119 41.95 8.58 2.64
CA ILE A 119 40.80 8.75 3.55
C ILE A 119 39.83 9.80 3.03
N ILE A 120 40.34 10.94 2.53
CA ILE A 120 39.50 12.02 1.97
C ILE A 120 38.74 11.51 0.73
N SER A 121 39.46 10.86 -0.18
CA SER A 121 38.88 10.28 -1.41
C SER A 121 37.83 9.21 -1.09
N LEU A 122 38.12 8.29 -0.17
CA LEU A 122 37.17 7.26 0.26
C LEU A 122 35.93 7.86 0.92
N ASN A 123 36.08 8.89 1.76
CA ASN A 123 34.95 9.59 2.35
C ASN A 123 34.07 10.30 1.32
N GLU A 124 34.67 10.89 0.28
CA GLU A 124 33.92 11.51 -0.80
C GLU A 124 33.10 10.49 -1.59
N VAL A 125 33.70 9.33 -1.89
CA VAL A 125 33.01 8.22 -2.57
C VAL A 125 31.88 7.65 -1.71
N ILE A 126 32.11 7.44 -0.41
CA ILE A 126 31.06 6.98 0.52
C ILE A 126 29.91 7.99 0.55
N ARG A 127 30.21 9.28 0.71
CA ARG A 127 29.18 10.33 0.74
C ARG A 127 28.37 10.36 -0.56
N SER A 128 29.02 10.28 -1.73
CA SER A 128 28.30 10.28 -3.00
C SER A 128 27.38 9.07 -3.16
N ARG A 129 27.78 7.92 -2.62
CA ARG A 129 27.01 6.67 -2.66
C ARG A 129 25.83 6.71 -1.70
N ASP A 130 25.98 7.30 -0.51
CA ASP A 130 24.89 7.56 0.42
C ASP A 130 23.83 8.50 -0.17
N GLU A 131 24.27 9.59 -0.80
CA GLU A 131 23.37 10.54 -1.47
C GLU A 131 22.62 9.87 -2.63
N ALA A 132 23.31 9.08 -3.45
CA ALA A 132 22.69 8.32 -4.54
C ALA A 132 21.67 7.30 -4.03
N PHE A 133 21.97 6.60 -2.93
CA PHE A 133 21.06 5.65 -2.30
C PHE A 133 19.82 6.35 -1.74
N ALA A 134 20.00 7.46 -1.01
CA ALA A 134 18.90 8.27 -0.49
C ALA A 134 18.00 8.80 -1.62
N SER A 135 18.59 9.23 -2.73
CA SER A 135 17.85 9.66 -3.92
C SER A 135 17.02 8.53 -4.53
N GLN A 136 17.56 7.30 -4.60
CA GLN A 136 16.84 6.14 -5.14
C GLN A 136 15.67 5.73 -4.24
N ILE A 137 15.86 5.71 -2.91
CA ILE A 137 14.79 5.46 -1.95
C ILE A 137 13.69 6.52 -2.08
N SER A 138 14.07 7.80 -2.19
CA SER A 138 13.10 8.90 -2.38
C SER A 138 12.33 8.78 -3.71
N ALA A 139 13.01 8.39 -4.79
CA ALA A 139 12.37 8.16 -6.10
C ALA A 139 11.35 7.01 -6.04
N LEU A 140 11.71 5.89 -5.38
CA LEU A 140 10.79 4.77 -5.12
C LEU A 140 9.56 5.21 -4.33
N GLN A 141 9.75 6.04 -3.30
CA GLN A 141 8.65 6.56 -2.49
C GLN A 141 7.74 7.51 -3.29
N LYS A 142 8.30 8.37 -4.15
CA LYS A 142 7.52 9.25 -5.03
C LYS A 142 6.70 8.47 -6.05
N LEU A 143 7.29 7.47 -6.71
CA LEU A 143 6.58 6.58 -7.63
C LEU A 143 5.40 5.86 -6.96
N PHE A 144 5.53 5.53 -5.68
CA PHE A 144 4.43 4.96 -4.91
C PHE A 144 3.32 5.98 -4.62
N LEU A 145 3.68 7.21 -4.21
CA LEU A 145 2.72 8.28 -3.92
C LEU A 145 1.94 8.75 -5.16
N GLU A 146 2.56 8.72 -6.33
CA GLU A 146 1.92 9.11 -7.60
C GLU A 146 0.97 8.04 -8.14
N LYS A 147 1.16 6.77 -7.73
CA LYS A 147 0.35 5.61 -8.16
C LYS A 147 -0.75 5.22 -7.17
N SER A 148 -0.77 5.85 -5.98
CA SER A 148 -1.73 5.65 -4.88
C SER A 148 -2.97 6.53 -5.02
#